data_AF-A0A383BS32-F1
#
_entry.id   AF-A0A383BS32-F1
#
_cell.length_a   1.000
_cell.length_b   1.000
_cell.length_c   1.000
_cell.angle_alpha   90.00
_cell.angle_beta   90.00
_cell.angle_gamma   90.00
#
_symmetry.space_group_name_H-M   'P 1'
#
loop_
_entity.id
_entity.type
_entity.pdbx_description
1 polymer ?
#
loop_
_entity_poly.entity_id
_entity_poly.type
_entity_poly.pdbx_seq_one_letter_code
_entity_poly.pdbx_strand_id
1 'polypeptide(L)' 'MDIIKNIAVWVRGLTEIGLSLVMLGVVFQIIFGANVVFLPFDILGNVVSFVKALGGEGLVGLIALWILWGIYDKK' A
#
# COMPACT_ATOMS: atom_id res chain seq x y z
N MET A 1 -23.13 20.23 -9.62
CA MET A 1 -21.82 19.67 -10.03
C MET A 1 -20.74 19.91 -8.96
N ASP A 2 -20.77 21.05 -8.26
CA ASP A 2 -19.68 21.45 -7.35
C ASP A 2 -19.69 20.72 -6.00
N ILE A 3 -20.86 20.30 -5.50
CA ILE A 3 -20.98 19.48 -4.28
C ILE A 3 -20.27 18.13 -4.47
N ILE A 4 -20.42 17.48 -5.63
CA ILE A 4 -19.75 16.20 -5.92
C ILE A 4 -18.23 16.39 -5.96
N LYS A 5 -17.75 17.50 -6.54
CA LYS A 5 -16.31 17.84 -6.55
C LYS A 5 -15.79 18.04 -5.13
N ASN A 6 -16.52 18.77 -4.28
CA ASN A 6 -16.13 19.00 -2.90
C ASN A 6 -16.08 17.70 -2.09
N ILE A 7 -17.08 16.82 -2.24
CA ILE A 7 -17.07 15.49 -1.60
C ILE A 7 -15.86 14.68 -2.06
N ALA A 8 -15.56 14.67 -3.37
CA ALA A 8 -14.39 13.97 -3.90
C ALA A 8 -13.07 14.50 -3.30
N VAL A 9 -12.95 15.81 -3.08
CA VAL A 9 -11.79 16.41 -2.40
C VAL A 9 -11.68 15.93 -0.95
N TRP A 10 -12.79 15.94 -0.20
CA TRP A 10 -12.80 15.45 1.18
C TRP A 10 -12.47 13.96 1.29
N VAL A 11 -13.03 13.13 0.40
CA VAL A 11 -12.74 11.68 0.36
C VAL A 11 -11.26 11.44 0.06
N ARG A 12 -10.67 12.18 -0.87
CA ARG A 12 -9.22 12.10 -1.15
C ARG A 12 -8.39 12.46 0.08
N GLY A 13 -8.68 13.60 0.72
CA GLY A 13 -7.97 14.01 1.91
C GLY A 13 -8.06 12.99 3.05
N LEU A 14 -9.25 12.43 3.30
CA LEU A 14 -9.42 11.36 4.28
C LEU A 14 -8.69 10.07 3.90
N THR A 15 -8.66 9.73 2.61
CA THR A 15 -7.94 8.55 2.10
C THR A 15 -6.44 8.72 2.28
N GLU A 16 -5.89 9.90 1.99
CA GLU A 16 -4.47 10.21 2.20
C GLU A 16 -4.08 10.11 3.67
N ILE A 17 -4.90 10.67 4.57
CA ILE A 17 -4.71 10.55 6.02
C ILE A 17 -4.79 9.08 6.45
N GLY A 18 -5.83 8.36 6.04
CA GLY A 18 -6.01 6.95 6.35
C GLY A 18 -4.83 6.10 5.86
N LEU A 19 -4.34 6.35 4.64
CA LEU A 19 -3.20 5.66 4.06
C LEU A 19 -1.91 5.94 4.85
N SER A 20 -1.69 7.19 5.27
CA SER A 20 -0.53 7.53 6.10
C SER A 20 -0.54 6.82 7.45
N LEU A 21 -1.71 6.65 8.07
CA LEU A 21 -1.88 5.92 9.32
C LEU A 21 -1.65 4.41 9.14
N VAL A 22 -2.16 3.84 8.04
CA VAL A 22 -1.90 2.43 7.68
C VAL A 22 -0.41 2.20 7.48
N MET A 23 0.28 3.08 6.75
CA MET A 23 1.72 3.01 6.53
C MET A 23 2.50 3.07 7.85
N LEU A 24 2.11 3.94 8.78
CA LEU A 24 2.71 4.00 10.11
C LEU A 24 2.53 2.68 10.87
N GLY A 25 1.35 2.06 10.77
CA GLY A 25 1.09 0.75 11.34
C GLY A 25 1.98 -0.36 10.77
N VAL A 26 2.22 -0.35 9.45
CA VAL A 26 3.15 -1.28 8.79
C VAL A 26 4.57 -1.13 9.33
N VAL A 27 5.08 0.10 9.45
CA VAL A 27 6.43 0.36 9.98
C VAL A 27 6.58 -0.18 11.39
N PHE A 28 5.58 0.03 12.26
CA PHE A 28 5.62 -0.49 13.62
C PHE A 28 5.58 -2.01 13.69
N GLN A 29 4.77 -2.68 12.86
CA GLN A 29 4.74 -4.14 12.83
C GLN A 29 6.04 -4.74 12.30
N ILE A 30 6.78 -4.03 11.44
CA ILE A 30 8.12 -4.44 11.01
C ILE A 30 9.12 -4.36 12.18
N ILE A 31 9.08 -3.29 12.98
CA ILE A 31 10.04 -3.06 14.08
C ILE A 31 9.74 -3.94 15.29
N PHE A 32 8.47 -4.02 15.70
CA PHE A 32 8.05 -4.65 16.95
C PHE A 32 7.42 -6.04 16.73
N GLY A 33 7.15 -6.44 15.49
CA GLY A 33 6.47 -7.70 15.16
C GLY A 33 4.95 -7.60 15.23
N ALA A 34 4.27 -8.75 15.17
CA ALA A 34 2.81 -8.83 15.04
C ALA A 34 2.01 -8.35 16.27
N ASN A 35 2.62 -8.32 17.46
CA ASN A 35 1.94 -8.02 18.72
C ASN A 35 2.15 -6.57 19.18
N VAL A 36 1.78 -5.61 18.34
CA VAL A 36 1.75 -4.19 18.74
C VAL A 36 0.47 -3.91 19.52
N VAL A 37 0.59 -3.62 20.82
CA VAL A 37 -0.53 -3.49 21.78
C VAL A 37 -1.65 -2.54 21.34
N PHE A 38 -1.33 -1.50 20.58
CA PHE A 38 -2.28 -0.48 20.11
C PHE A 38 -2.72 -0.68 18.64
N LEU A 39 -2.32 -1.78 18.00
CA LEU A 39 -2.75 -2.17 16.64
C LEU A 39 -3.30 -3.61 16.69
N PRO A 40 -4.60 -3.80 16.97
CA PRO A 40 -5.20 -5.13 17.11
C PRO A 40 -5.34 -5.90 15.79
N PHE A 41 -4.98 -5.27 14.65
CA PHE A 41 -5.10 -5.85 13.32
C PHE A 41 -3.71 -6.03 12.69
N ASP A 42 -3.50 -7.15 11.99
CA ASP A 42 -2.26 -7.41 11.24
C ASP A 42 -2.30 -6.71 9.87
N ILE A 43 -1.78 -5.49 9.84
CA ILE A 43 -1.79 -4.64 8.63
C ILE A 43 -0.72 -5.14 7.66
N LEU A 44 0.48 -5.44 8.16
CA LEU A 44 1.58 -5.95 7.36
C LEU A 44 1.22 -7.29 6.73
N GLY A 45 0.66 -8.23 7.49
CA GLY A 45 0.24 -9.54 6.99
C GLY A 45 -0.80 -9.42 5.88
N ASN A 46 -1.78 -8.52 6.02
CA ASN A 46 -2.78 -8.25 4.98
C ASN A 46 -2.14 -7.73 3.68
N VAL A 47 -1.20 -6.78 3.78
CA VAL A 47 -0.48 -6.24 2.61
C VAL A 47 0.36 -7.34 1.95
N VAL A 48 1.12 -8.10 2.74
CA VAL A 48 1.96 -9.19 2.22
C VAL A 48 1.12 -10.27 1.56
N SER A 49 -0.03 -10.64 2.14
CA SER A 49 -0.97 -11.60 1.54
C SER A 49 -1.48 -11.13 0.19
N PHE A 50 -1.87 -9.86 0.09
CA PHE A 50 -2.33 -9.26 -1.16
C PHE A 50 -1.23 -9.27 -2.23
N VAL A 51 0.00 -8.87 -1.88
CA VAL A 51 1.14 -8.91 -2.80
C VAL A 51 1.45 -10.35 -3.24
N LYS A 52 1.35 -11.33 -2.33
CA LYS A 52 1.49 -12.75 -2.67
C LYS A 52 0.43 -13.22 -3.66
N ALA A 53 -0.82 -12.79 -3.50
CA ALA A 53 -1.89 -13.12 -4.45
C ALA A 53 -1.57 -12.58 -5.85
N LEU A 54 -1.10 -11.34 -5.95
CA LEU A 54 -0.64 -10.77 -7.23
C LEU A 54 0.60 -11.48 -7.79
N GLY A 55 1.50 -11.95 -6.92
CA GLY A 55 2.68 -12.72 -7.31
C GLY A 55 2.35 -14.11 -7.83
N GLY A 56 1.32 -14.75 -7.27
CA GLY A 56 0.84 -16.07 -7.70
C GLY A 56 0.33 -16.09 -9.14
N GLU A 57 -0.27 -14.99 -9.59
CA GLU A 57 -0.72 -14.79 -10.98
C GLU A 57 0.41 -14.33 -11.93
N GLY A 58 1.66 -14.25 -11.45
CA GLY A 58 2.80 -13.78 -12.24
C GLY A 58 2.81 -12.26 -12.54
N LEU A 59 1.79 -11.51 -12.10
CA LEU A 59 1.67 -10.06 -12.32
C LEU A 59 2.83 -9.28 -11.71
N VAL A 60 3.27 -9.67 -10.50
CA VAL A 60 4.42 -9.03 -9.84
C VAL A 60 5.71 -9.24 -10.63
N GLY A 61 5.86 -10.39 -11.30
CA GLY A 61 7.01 -10.67 -12.17
C GLY A 61 7.05 -9.75 -13.40
N LEU A 62 5.90 -9.51 -14.03
CA LEU A 62 5.79 -8.57 -15.15
C LEU A 62 6.09 -7.12 -14.71
N ILE A 63 5.62 -6.71 -13.53
CA ILE A 63 5.94 -5.40 -12.96
C ILE A 63 7.44 -5.27 -12.70
N ALA A 64 8.08 -6.31 -12.16
CA ALA A 64 9.53 -6.32 -11.93
C ALA A 64 10.32 -6.16 -13.24
N LEU A 65 9.93 -6.86 -14.30
CA LEU A 65 10.55 -6.71 -15.64
C LEU A 65 10.38 -5.30 -16.19
N TRP A 66 9.20 -4.69 -16.02
CA TRP A 66 8.95 -3.32 -16.46
C TRP A 66 9.80 -2.30 -15.70
N ILE A 67 9.96 -2.46 -14.39
CA ILE A 67 10.85 -1.61 -13.58
C ILE A 67 12.30 -1.77 -14.03
N LEU A 68 12.78 -3.00 -14.22
CA LEU A 68 14.14 -3.25 -14.70
C LEU A 68 14.35 -2.63 -16.07
N TRP A 69 13.42 -2.82 -17.00
CA TRP A 69 13.48 -2.18 -18.30
C TRP A 69 13.52 -0.66 -18.15
N GLY A 70 12.66 -0.03 -17.35
CA GLY A 70 12.69 1.42 -17.12
C GLY A 70 13.98 1.97 -16.49
N ILE A 71 14.73 1.14 -15.73
CA ILE A 71 16.05 1.50 -15.21
C ILE A 71 17.10 1.42 -16.34
N TYR A 72 17.07 0.38 -17.16
CA TYR A 72 18.05 0.12 -18.23
C TYR A 72 17.78 0.90 -19.52
N ASP A 73 16.54 1.29 -19.78
CA ASP A 73 16.09 2.06 -20.95
C ASP A 73 16.42 3.56 -20.81
N LYS A 74 16.96 3.98 -19.66
CA LYS A 74 17.64 5.27 -19.52
C LYS A 74 19.03 5.19 -20.16
N LYS A 75 19.06 5.18 -21.49
CA LYS A 75 20.18 5.61 -22.33
C LYS A 75 19.78 6.80 -23.16
#